data_AF-A0AAU0MDI4-F1
#
_entry.id   AF-A0AAU0MDI4-F1
#
_cell.length_a   1.000
_cell.length_b   1.000
_cell.length_c   1.000
_cell.angle_alpha   90.00
_cell.angle_beta   90.00
_cell.angle_gamma   90.00
#
_symmetry.space_group_name_H-M   'P 1'
#
loop_
_entity.id
_entity.type
_entity.pdbx_description
1 polymer ?
#
loop_
_entity_poly.entity_id
_entity_poly.type
_entity_poly.pdbx_seq_one_letter_code
_entity_poly.pdbx_strand_id
1 'polypeptide(L)'
;MTIRPRITRSIPFWILVAGSLAAAIAGVVMTLTTLGAMSTTLLDGSATGVDVYVGQVWAIFGAVLLGAGIVGVAMALTLATGAWLLRPDMEFPEPSRDEDDAPAHERDALDAADEPDEAHDAEEPSRRG
;
A
#
# COMPACT_ATOMS: atom_id res chain seq x y z
N MET A 1 -1.33 -4.63 14.49
CA MET A 1 -2.16 -4.04 13.43
C MET A 1 -1.33 -3.99 12.14
N THR A 2 -1.46 -4.98 11.27
CA THR A 2 -0.63 -5.07 10.05
C THR A 2 -1.35 -4.36 8.91
N ILE A 3 -0.97 -3.10 8.66
CA ILE A 3 -1.45 -2.34 7.50
C ILE A 3 -0.77 -2.93 6.27
N ARG A 4 -1.50 -3.70 5.44
CA ARG A 4 -1.02 -4.11 4.12
C ARG A 4 -1.37 -3.03 3.09
N PRO A 5 -0.39 -2.32 2.51
CA PRO A 5 -0.66 -1.29 1.51
C PRO A 5 -1.25 -1.92 0.24
N ARG A 6 -2.43 -1.47 -0.18
CA ARG A 6 -3.04 -1.88 -1.46
C ARG A 6 -2.23 -1.27 -2.61
N ILE A 7 -1.90 -2.04 -3.64
CA ILE A 7 -1.13 -1.55 -4.80
C ILE A 7 -1.80 -0.35 -5.49
N THR A 8 -3.13 -0.29 -5.46
CA THR A 8 -3.92 0.85 -5.97
C THR A 8 -3.67 2.16 -5.22
N ARG A 9 -3.14 2.10 -3.99
CA ARG A 9 -2.74 3.27 -3.19
C ARG A 9 -1.21 3.49 -3.22
N SER A 10 -0.48 2.67 -3.97
CA SER A 10 0.97 2.75 -4.04
C SER A 10 1.39 3.92 -4.93
N ILE A 11 1.95 4.96 -4.31
CA ILE A 11 2.56 6.11 -5.00
C ILE A 11 3.58 5.66 -6.06
N PRO A 12 4.55 4.76 -5.78
CA PRO A 12 5.53 4.37 -6.80
C PRO A 12 4.90 3.65 -7.99
N PHE A 13 3.81 2.88 -7.79
CA PHE A 13 3.08 2.27 -8.89
C PHE A 13 2.46 3.33 -9.81
N TRP A 14 1.82 4.35 -9.24
CA TRP A 14 1.23 5.43 -10.03
C TRP A 14 2.27 6.32 -10.72
N ILE A 15 3.43 6.55 -10.09
CA ILE A 15 4.57 7.23 -10.74
C ILE A 15 5.03 6.42 -11.94
N LEU A 16 5.18 5.10 -11.80
CA LEU A 16 5.54 4.22 -12.91
C LEU A 16 4.50 4.30 -14.03
N VAL A 17 3.20 4.14 -13.73
CA VAL A 17 2.12 4.17 -14.73
C VAL A 17 2.06 5.53 -15.43
N ALA A 18 1.93 6.63 -14.67
CA ALA A 18 1.77 7.96 -15.23
C ALA A 18 3.04 8.43 -15.96
N GLY A 19 4.23 8.15 -15.39
CA GLY A 19 5.51 8.46 -15.99
C GLY A 19 5.73 7.70 -17.30
N SER A 20 5.37 6.42 -17.34
CA SER A 20 5.49 5.59 -18.56
C SER A 20 4.54 6.07 -19.65
N LEU A 21 3.29 6.42 -19.29
CA LEU A 21 2.33 6.95 -20.24
C LEU A 21 2.76 8.33 -20.76
N ALA A 22 3.22 9.21 -19.87
CA ALA A 22 3.75 10.51 -20.25
C ALA A 22 4.96 10.38 -21.19
N ALA A 23 5.89 9.47 -20.90
CA ALA A 23 7.03 9.18 -21.76
C ALA A 23 6.58 8.66 -23.14
N ALA A 24 5.63 7.72 -23.18
CA ALA A 24 5.10 7.21 -24.44
C ALA A 24 4.47 8.31 -25.30
N ILE A 25 3.58 9.13 -24.71
CA ILE A 25 2.92 10.23 -25.41
C ILE A 25 3.94 11.28 -25.87
N ALA A 26 4.84 11.69 -24.99
CA ALA A 26 5.88 12.67 -25.32
C ALA A 26 6.78 12.16 -26.44
N GLY A 27 7.15 10.87 -26.41
CA GLY A 27 7.93 10.22 -27.46
C GLY A 27 7.23 10.24 -28.81
N VAL A 28 5.95 9.83 -28.86
CA VAL A 28 5.12 9.88 -30.09
C VAL A 28 5.03 11.31 -30.63
N VAL A 29 4.64 12.26 -29.78
CA VAL A 29 4.47 13.66 -30.18
C VAL A 29 5.78 14.18 -30.76
N MET A 30 6.90 13.99 -30.05
CA MET A 30 8.20 14.49 -30.48
C MET A 30 8.65 13.89 -31.81
N THR A 31 8.49 12.58 -32.00
CA THR A 31 8.86 11.92 -33.26
C THR A 31 7.99 12.41 -34.42
N LEU A 32 6.68 12.52 -34.22
CA LEU A 32 5.75 12.97 -35.28
C LEU A 32 5.95 14.44 -35.65
N THR A 33 6.15 15.34 -34.68
CA THR A 33 6.39 16.75 -34.98
C THR A 33 7.70 16.93 -35.73
N THR A 34 8.74 16.18 -35.37
CA THR A 34 10.05 16.28 -36.02
C THR A 34 10.02 15.75 -37.46
N LEU A 35 9.38 14.58 -37.68
CA LEU A 35 9.17 14.05 -39.03
C LEU A 35 8.30 14.99 -39.88
N GLY A 36 7.26 15.58 -39.29
CA GLY A 36 6.39 16.54 -39.97
C GLY A 36 7.12 17.81 -40.39
N ALA A 37 7.99 18.34 -39.53
CA ALA A 37 8.83 19.49 -39.84
C ALA A 37 9.79 19.18 -41.01
N MET A 38 10.50 18.05 -40.95
CA MET A 38 11.37 17.62 -42.06
C MET A 38 10.58 17.41 -43.36
N SER A 39 9.41 16.77 -43.30
CA SER A 39 8.59 16.57 -44.49
C SER A 39 8.17 17.90 -45.10
N THR A 40 7.84 18.90 -44.27
CA THR A 40 7.43 20.22 -44.74
C THR A 40 8.58 20.96 -45.41
N THR A 41 9.76 21.00 -44.77
CA THR A 41 10.93 21.71 -45.31
C THR A 41 11.53 21.03 -46.54
N LEU A 42 11.39 19.70 -46.64
CA LEU A 42 11.76 18.97 -47.85
C LEU A 42 10.80 19.24 -49.01
N LEU A 43 9.50 19.42 -48.73
CA LEU A 43 8.49 19.72 -49.74
C LEU A 43 8.55 21.18 -50.23
N ASP A 44 8.91 22.12 -49.36
CA ASP A 44 9.02 23.54 -49.70
C ASP A 44 10.41 23.96 -50.24
N GLY A 45 11.40 23.05 -50.19
CA GLY A 45 12.75 23.28 -50.69
C GLY A 45 13.63 24.18 -49.80
N SER A 46 13.19 24.51 -48.59
CA SER A 46 13.92 25.35 -47.61
C SER A 46 14.78 24.54 -46.64
N ALA A 47 14.77 23.21 -46.74
CA ALA A 47 15.53 22.33 -45.85
C ALA A 47 17.00 22.74 -45.72
N THR A 48 17.38 23.18 -44.51
CA THR A 48 18.77 23.43 -44.17
C THR A 48 19.40 22.16 -43.58
N GLY A 49 20.74 22.05 -43.62
CA GLY A 49 21.44 20.92 -42.97
C GLY A 49 21.16 20.83 -41.47
N VAL A 50 20.81 21.96 -40.82
CA VAL A 50 20.41 22.01 -39.41
C VAL A 50 19.07 21.29 -39.21
N ASP A 51 18.09 21.50 -40.09
CA ASP A 51 16.77 20.88 -39.97
C ASP A 51 16.84 19.35 -40.05
N VAL A 52 17.73 18.83 -40.88
CA VAL A 52 17.89 17.38 -41.06
C VAL A 52 18.71 16.76 -39.94
N TYR A 53 19.89 17.30 -39.63
CA TYR A 53 20.78 16.70 -38.61
C TYR A 53 20.25 16.86 -37.19
N VAL A 54 19.77 18.05 -36.83
CA VAL A 54 19.24 18.31 -35.49
C VAL A 54 17.89 17.61 -35.34
N GLY A 55 17.04 17.66 -36.37
CA GLY A 55 15.79 16.93 -36.36
C GLY A 55 15.99 15.42 -36.21
N GLN A 56 17.00 14.82 -36.85
CA GLN A 56 17.19 13.36 -36.75
C GLN A 56 17.51 12.93 -35.32
N VAL A 57 18.35 13.71 -34.62
CA VAL A 57 18.67 13.46 -33.21
C VAL A 57 17.40 13.53 -32.36
N TRP A 58 16.56 14.54 -32.56
CA TRP A 58 15.29 14.68 -31.83
C TRP A 58 14.30 13.55 -32.13
N ALA A 59 14.23 13.09 -33.38
CA ALA A 59 13.40 11.96 -33.76
C ALA A 59 13.83 10.65 -33.07
N ILE A 60 15.15 10.40 -32.99
CA ILE A 60 15.73 9.26 -32.26
C ILE A 60 15.42 9.38 -30.77
N PHE A 61 15.61 10.54 -30.16
CA PHE A 61 15.24 10.77 -28.77
C PHE A 61 13.77 10.51 -28.51
N GLY A 62 12.87 10.99 -29.38
CA GLY A 62 11.44 10.70 -29.31
C GLY A 62 11.14 9.20 -29.39
N ALA A 63 11.80 8.48 -30.29
CA ALA A 63 11.63 7.03 -30.45
C ALA A 63 12.11 6.25 -29.22
N VAL A 64 13.25 6.64 -28.63
CA VAL A 64 13.76 6.05 -27.38
C VAL A 64 12.80 6.32 -26.23
N LEU A 65 12.28 7.54 -26.12
CA LEU A 65 11.34 7.91 -25.07
C LEU A 65 10.01 7.14 -25.20
N LEU A 66 9.52 6.96 -26.43
CA LEU A 66 8.39 6.10 -26.74
C LEU A 66 8.65 4.66 -26.31
N GLY A 67 9.80 4.09 -26.70
CA GLY A 67 10.20 2.73 -26.32
C GLY A 67 10.26 2.55 -24.81
N ALA A 68 10.88 3.49 -24.09
CA ALA A 68 10.94 3.49 -22.64
C ALA A 68 9.53 3.55 -22.00
N GLY A 69 8.64 4.38 -22.54
CA GLY A 69 7.25 4.46 -22.10
C GLY A 69 6.50 3.14 -22.28
N ILE A 70 6.65 2.48 -23.44
CA ILE A 70 6.05 1.16 -23.70
C ILE A 70 6.56 0.11 -22.72
N VAL A 71 7.88 0.05 -22.50
CA VAL A 71 8.49 -0.88 -21.54
C VAL A 71 7.97 -0.62 -20.13
N GLY A 72 7.87 0.64 -19.72
CA GLY A 72 7.35 0.99 -18.41
C GLY A 72 5.87 0.59 -18.23
N VAL A 73 5.03 0.76 -19.26
CA VAL A 73 3.64 0.27 -19.25
C VAL A 73 3.60 -1.26 -19.14
N ALA A 74 4.42 -1.98 -19.91
CA ALA A 74 4.49 -3.44 -19.83
C ALA A 74 4.91 -3.93 -18.43
N MET A 75 5.86 -3.24 -17.79
CA MET A 75 6.29 -3.54 -16.43
C MET A 75 5.19 -3.24 -15.41
N ALA A 76 4.47 -2.12 -15.56
CA ALA A 76 3.32 -1.79 -14.72
C ALA A 76 2.20 -2.84 -14.83
N LEU A 77 1.91 -3.33 -16.04
CA LEU A 77 0.94 -4.41 -16.25
C LEU A 77 1.40 -5.69 -15.57
N THR A 78 2.66 -6.07 -15.72
CA THR A 78 3.25 -7.25 -15.05
C THR A 78 3.06 -7.17 -13.53
N LEU A 79 3.36 -6.01 -12.93
CA LEU A 79 3.18 -5.79 -11.49
C LEU A 79 1.71 -5.84 -11.07
N ALA A 80 0.81 -5.26 -11.86
CA ALA A 80 -0.63 -5.28 -11.59
C ALA A 80 -1.19 -6.70 -11.65
N THR A 81 -0.80 -7.49 -12.66
CA THR A 81 -1.16 -8.90 -12.79
C THR A 81 -0.61 -9.73 -11.64
N GLY A 82 0.66 -9.54 -11.27
CA GLY A 82 1.26 -10.23 -10.12
C GLY A 82 0.51 -9.92 -8.82
N ALA A 83 0.17 -8.65 -8.59
CA ALA A 83 -0.60 -8.23 -7.42
C ALA A 83 -2.06 -8.71 -7.41
N TRP A 84 -2.62 -9.05 -8.57
CA TRP A 84 -3.94 -9.66 -8.68
C TRP A 84 -3.86 -11.18 -8.39
N LEU A 85 -2.88 -11.87 -8.95
CA LEU A 85 -2.73 -13.32 -8.80
C LEU A 85 -2.27 -13.75 -7.40
N LEU A 86 -1.42 -12.95 -6.75
CA LEU A 86 -0.88 -13.25 -5.41
C LEU A 86 -1.78 -12.76 -4.26
N ARG A 87 -3.05 -12.42 -4.52
CA ARG A 87 -3.97 -12.09 -3.43
C ARG A 87 -4.25 -13.35 -2.63
N PRO A 88 -3.80 -13.46 -1.36
CA PRO A 88 -4.21 -14.60 -0.54
C PRO A 88 -5.72 -14.47 -0.31
N ASP A 89 -6.45 -15.56 -0.57
CA ASP A 89 -7.81 -15.71 -0.08
C ASP A 89 -7.73 -15.56 1.45
N MET A 90 -8.25 -14.44 1.96
CA MET A 90 -8.35 -14.25 3.39
C MET A 90 -9.47 -15.16 3.86
N GLU A 91 -9.09 -16.36 4.27
CA GLU A 91 -9.95 -17.25 5.05
C GLU A 91 -10.22 -16.53 6.37
N PHE A 92 -11.46 -16.06 6.54
CA PHE A 92 -11.92 -15.50 7.81
C PHE A 92 -11.94 -16.64 8.82
N PRO A 93 -11.24 -16.54 9.97
CA PRO A 93 -11.51 -17.44 11.08
C PRO A 93 -12.99 -17.31 11.44
N GLU A 94 -13.75 -18.42 11.34
CA GLU A 94 -15.09 -18.44 11.92
C GLU A 94 -14.98 -18.06 13.40
N PRO A 95 -15.88 -17.21 13.93
CA PRO A 95 -15.85 -16.87 15.35
C PRO A 95 -15.95 -18.17 16.16
N SER A 96 -14.90 -18.49 16.91
CA SER A 96 -14.89 -19.58 17.88
C SER A 96 -16.05 -19.38 18.84
N ARG A 97 -16.99 -20.32 18.86
CA ARG A 97 -18.21 -20.30 19.68
C ARG A 97 -17.94 -20.61 21.16
N ASP A 98 -16.71 -20.40 21.64
CA ASP A 98 -16.24 -20.88 22.94
C ASP A 98 -16.40 -19.84 24.06
N GLU A 99 -17.51 -19.08 24.07
CA GLU A 99 -17.81 -18.10 25.12
C GLU A 99 -18.96 -18.48 26.07
N ASP A 100 -19.49 -19.71 26.05
CA ASP A 100 -20.69 -20.04 26.86
C ASP A 100 -20.62 -21.27 27.79
N ASP A 101 -19.43 -21.80 28.11
CA ASP A 101 -19.30 -22.82 29.17
C ASP A 101 -18.13 -22.51 30.11
N ALA A 102 -18.30 -21.46 30.93
CA ALA A 102 -17.58 -21.34 32.19
C ALA A 102 -18.36 -22.13 33.27
N PRO A 103 -17.86 -23.26 33.82
CA PRO A 103 -18.50 -23.85 34.98
C PRO A 103 -18.37 -22.86 36.15
N ALA A 104 -19.52 -22.47 36.70
CA ALA A 104 -19.61 -21.73 37.94
C ALA A 104 -19.01 -22.59 39.07
N HIS A 105 -17.71 -22.45 39.32
CA HIS A 105 -17.09 -22.99 40.51
C HIS A 105 -17.56 -22.18 41.72
N GLU A 106 -18.53 -22.77 42.43
CA GLU A 106 -18.78 -22.74 43.87
C GLU A 106 -18.01 -21.67 44.65
N ARG A 107 -18.75 -20.63 45.08
CA ARG A 107 -18.34 -19.71 46.14
C ARG A 107 -18.61 -20.29 47.53
N ASP A 108 -18.24 -21.55 47.77
CA ASP A 108 -18.43 -22.25 49.06
C ASP A 108 -17.18 -22.27 49.94
N ALA A 109 -16.28 -21.28 49.77
CA ALA A 109 -15.05 -21.17 50.57
C ALA A 109 -14.97 -19.91 51.45
N LEU A 110 -16.06 -19.17 51.63
CA LEU A 110 -16.08 -17.94 52.44
C LEU A 110 -17.07 -17.96 53.62
N ASP A 111 -17.72 -19.10 53.92
CA ASP A 111 -18.75 -19.21 54.97
C ASP A 111 -18.37 -20.17 56.13
N ALA A 112 -17.08 -20.43 56.36
CA ALA A 112 -16.61 -21.32 57.43
C ALA A 112 -15.53 -20.69 58.32
N ALA A 113 -15.54 -19.37 58.49
CA ALA A 113 -14.75 -18.69 59.50
C ALA A 113 -15.64 -17.74 60.31
N ASP A 114 -16.63 -18.33 60.98
CA ASP A 114 -17.35 -17.71 62.08
C ASP A 114 -16.57 -17.95 63.38
N GLU A 115 -16.04 -16.86 63.91
CA GLU A 115 -15.68 -16.48 65.29
C GLU A 115 -15.08 -17.49 66.30
N PRO A 116 -13.94 -17.13 66.93
CA PRO A 116 -13.78 -17.24 68.37
C PRO A 116 -14.18 -15.92 69.06
N ASP A 117 -15.31 -15.99 69.76
CA ASP A 117 -15.76 -15.08 70.82
C ASP A 117 -14.74 -15.09 71.97
N GLU A 118 -13.87 -14.07 72.04
CA GLU A 118 -13.28 -13.64 73.31
C GLU A 118 -13.41 -12.13 73.45
N ALA A 119 -14.49 -11.75 74.14
CA ALA A 119 -14.81 -10.46 74.70
C ALA A 119 -13.60 -9.67 75.21
N HIS A 120 -13.42 -8.49 74.62
CA HIS A 120 -12.66 -7.40 75.22
C HIS A 120 -13.65 -6.44 75.87
N ASP A 121 -13.98 -6.66 77.14
CA ASP A 121 -14.54 -5.62 78.01
C ASP A 121 -13.55 -5.35 79.14
N ALA A 122 -13.12 -4.09 79.20
CA ALA A 122 -12.24 -3.57 80.21
C ALA A 122 -13.09 -2.98 81.34
N GLU A 123 -12.99 -3.49 82.57
CA GLU A 123 -13.39 -2.74 83.77
C GLU A 123 -12.51 -3.06 85.00
N GLU A 124 -11.70 -2.06 85.34
CA GLU A 124 -11.37 -1.50 86.66
C GLU A 124 -10.56 -2.29 87.73
N PRO A 125 -9.50 -1.66 88.31
CA PRO A 125 -8.77 -2.20 89.46
C PRO A 125 -9.42 -1.78 90.81
N SER A 126 -9.26 -2.64 91.82
CA SER A 126 -9.33 -2.34 93.27
C SER A 126 -10.69 -2.42 94.00
N ARG A 127 -10.89 -3.50 94.79
CA ARG A 127 -11.29 -3.40 96.22
C ARG A 127 -11.16 -4.72 97.03
N ARG A 128 -10.36 -4.61 98.10
CA ARG A 128 -10.48 -5.23 99.45
C ARG A 128 -10.45 -6.75 99.65
N GLY A 129 -9.43 -7.17 100.39
CA GLY A 129 -9.37 -8.30 101.30
C GLY A 129 -8.15 -8.17 102.19
#